data_AF-A0A353GFH4-F1
#
_entry.id   AF-A0A353GFH4-F1
#
_cell.length_a   1.000
_cell.length_b   1.000
_cell.length_c   1.000
_cell.angle_alpha   90.00
_cell.angle_beta   90.00
_cell.angle_gamma   90.00
#
_symmetry.space_group_name_H-M   'P 1'
#
loop_
_entity.id
_entity.type
_entity.pdbx_description
1 polymer ?
#
loop_
_entity_poly.entity_id
_entity_poly.type
_entity_poly.pdbx_seq_one_letter_code
_entity_poly.pdbx_strand_id
1 'polypeptide(L)'
;MGLDGVELVITLEKRFDIDISDADAQQMRTVGDVYMYLRGRLREKEAHATPAEKQKTFVEVQEKIRRFFKEENGMALENLCDDTPLQTLFPWKSRKKSWARFKTATSTPLPKLHAPESVGWGVLGFCVLCGILLYQASERLLSFVSVWLLFTGIGLSIAASVCARSFPYGWNTLSDLEKYAWKFKNDDLWPALQEIIVEQLDVNVEQVTREARLVKDLGMD
;
A
#
# COMPACT_ATOMS: atom_id res chain seq x y z
N MET A 1 22.62 -4.75 -27.95
CA MET A 1 22.47 -3.96 -26.71
C MET A 1 23.69 -3.08 -26.69
N GLY A 2 23.50 -1.77 -26.80
CA GLY A 2 24.52 -0.78 -26.50
C GLY A 2 24.83 -0.78 -25.01
N LEU A 3 25.66 0.18 -24.61
CA LEU A 3 26.29 0.19 -23.30
C LEU A 3 25.23 0.28 -22.18
N ASP A 4 24.19 1.05 -22.42
CA ASP A 4 23.11 1.35 -21.46
C ASP A 4 22.29 0.11 -21.11
N GLY A 5 22.05 -0.78 -22.09
CA GLY A 5 21.33 -2.03 -21.86
C GLY A 5 22.11 -3.02 -20.99
N VAL A 6 23.44 -3.08 -21.15
CA VAL A 6 24.30 -3.94 -20.33
C VAL A 6 24.39 -3.42 -18.91
N GLU A 7 24.54 -2.10 -18.74
CA GLU A 7 24.60 -1.48 -17.41
C GLU A 7 23.30 -1.69 -16.64
N LEU A 8 22.14 -1.51 -17.30
CA LEU A 8 20.83 -1.76 -16.71
C LEU A 8 20.71 -3.21 -16.19
N VAL A 9 21.10 -4.20 -16.99
CA VAL A 9 21.06 -5.62 -16.59
C VAL A 9 21.95 -5.86 -15.37
N ILE A 10 23.18 -5.36 -15.37
CA ILE A 10 24.11 -5.51 -14.24
C ILE A 10 23.56 -4.84 -12.97
N THR A 11 22.96 -3.65 -13.11
CA THR A 11 22.35 -2.94 -11.99
C THR A 11 21.15 -3.72 -11.43
N LEU A 12 20.33 -4.32 -12.30
CA LEU A 12 19.23 -5.19 -11.89
C LEU A 12 19.72 -6.45 -11.16
N GLU A 13 20.73 -7.14 -11.72
CA GLU A 13 21.35 -8.31 -11.11
C GLU A 13 21.87 -8.02 -9.70
N LYS A 14 22.64 -6.93 -9.55
CA LYS A 14 23.18 -6.52 -8.25
C LYS A 14 22.10 -6.11 -7.27
N ARG A 15 21.09 -5.36 -7.72
CA ARG A 15 20.04 -4.82 -6.86
C ARG A 15 19.12 -5.90 -6.32
N PHE A 16 18.81 -6.89 -7.16
CA PHE A 16 17.88 -7.99 -6.82
C PHE A 16 18.60 -9.29 -6.46
N ASP A 17 19.93 -9.33 -6.55
CA ASP A 17 20.77 -10.50 -6.28
C ASP A 17 20.32 -11.72 -7.10
N ILE A 18 20.22 -11.52 -8.42
CA ILE A 18 19.83 -12.55 -9.39
C ILE A 18 20.85 -12.61 -10.53
N ASP A 19 20.77 -13.68 -11.33
CA ASP A 19 21.60 -13.89 -12.51
C ASP A 19 20.69 -13.86 -13.75
N ILE A 20 20.99 -12.99 -14.72
CA ILE A 20 20.22 -12.79 -15.95
C ILE A 20 21.08 -13.18 -17.13
N SER A 21 20.70 -14.24 -17.83
CA SER A 21 21.44 -14.65 -19.03
C SER A 21 21.29 -13.61 -20.15
N ASP A 22 22.33 -13.45 -20.96
CA ASP A 22 22.29 -12.58 -22.14
C ASP A 22 21.12 -12.91 -23.09
N ALA A 23 20.80 -14.20 -23.20
CA ALA A 23 19.70 -14.68 -24.04
C ALA A 23 18.32 -14.23 -23.50
N ASP A 24 18.14 -14.28 -22.18
CA ASP A 24 16.91 -13.79 -21.54
C ASP A 24 16.82 -12.27 -21.62
N ALA A 25 17.94 -11.57 -21.35
CA ALA A 25 18.02 -10.11 -21.45
C ALA A 25 17.62 -9.62 -22.86
N GLN A 26 18.12 -10.26 -23.92
CA GLN A 26 17.79 -9.92 -25.30
C GLN A 26 16.30 -10.10 -25.66
N GLN A 27 15.58 -10.95 -24.93
CA GLN A 27 14.14 -11.15 -25.13
C GLN A 27 13.29 -10.07 -24.46
N MET A 28 13.82 -9.38 -23.45
CA MET A 28 13.12 -8.31 -22.73
C MET A 28 13.10 -7.04 -23.59
N ARG A 29 11.99 -6.78 -24.27
CA ARG A 29 11.86 -5.61 -25.18
C ARG A 29 11.14 -4.45 -24.53
N THR A 30 10.26 -4.74 -23.58
CA THR A 30 9.47 -3.76 -22.84
C THR A 30 9.83 -3.76 -21.36
N VAL A 31 9.53 -2.67 -20.67
CA VAL A 31 9.64 -2.59 -19.21
C VAL A 31 8.76 -3.66 -18.54
N GLY A 32 7.60 -3.97 -19.15
CA GLY A 32 6.72 -5.03 -18.73
C GLY A 32 7.37 -6.41 -18.79
N ASP A 33 8.15 -6.70 -19.83
CA ASP A 33 8.88 -7.98 -19.95
C ASP A 33 9.92 -8.13 -18.85
N VAL A 34 10.70 -7.07 -18.59
CA VAL A 34 11.68 -7.02 -17.49
C VAL A 34 10.98 -7.26 -16.15
N TYR A 35 9.87 -6.54 -15.90
CA TYR A 35 9.08 -6.71 -14.69
C TYR A 35 8.59 -8.16 -14.50
N MET A 36 8.05 -8.78 -15.56
CA MET A 36 7.55 -10.15 -15.48
C MET A 36 8.66 -11.16 -15.25
N TYR A 37 9.81 -10.98 -15.91
CA TYR A 37 10.98 -11.83 -15.72
C TYR A 37 11.50 -11.76 -14.27
N LEU A 38 11.75 -10.55 -13.76
CA LEU A 38 12.22 -10.31 -12.40
C LEU A 38 11.25 -10.89 -11.37
N ARG A 39 9.94 -10.66 -11.55
CA ARG A 39 8.91 -11.20 -10.65
C ARG A 39 8.91 -12.73 -10.62
N GLY A 40 9.11 -13.37 -11.77
CA GLY A 40 9.22 -14.83 -11.87
C GLY A 40 10.43 -15.36 -11.10
N ARG A 41 11.61 -14.80 -11.36
CA ARG A 41 12.87 -15.20 -10.72
C ARG A 41 12.88 -14.99 -9.21
N LEU A 42 12.36 -13.86 -8.73
CA LEU A 42 12.26 -13.60 -7.29
C LEU A 42 11.35 -14.60 -6.59
N ARG A 43 10.21 -14.96 -7.21
CA ARG A 43 9.31 -15.99 -6.66
C ARG A 43 9.92 -17.37 -6.64
N GLU A 44 10.70 -17.73 -7.67
CA GLU A 44 11.46 -18.98 -7.71
C GLU A 44 12.51 -19.00 -6.58
N LYS A 45 13.29 -17.93 -6.42
CA LYS A 45 14.24 -17.77 -5.32
C LYS A 45 13.57 -17.89 -3.95
N GLU A 46 12.41 -17.26 -3.76
CA GLU A 46 11.61 -17.40 -2.54
C GLU A 46 11.07 -18.82 -2.32
N ALA A 47 10.64 -19.50 -3.39
CA ALA A 47 10.17 -20.88 -3.30
C ALA A 47 11.28 -21.81 -2.80
N HIS A 48 12.49 -21.62 -3.34
CA HIS A 48 13.68 -22.40 -2.98
C HIS A 48 14.39 -21.93 -1.70
N ALA A 49 14.07 -20.74 -1.17
CA ALA A 49 14.66 -20.25 0.07
C ALA A 49 14.36 -21.19 1.25
N THR A 50 15.40 -21.45 2.02
CA THR A 50 15.35 -22.30 3.20
C THR A 50 14.43 -21.68 4.28
N PRO A 51 13.88 -22.49 5.19
CA PRO A 51 13.09 -21.96 6.31
C PRO A 51 13.84 -20.90 7.13
N ALA A 52 15.18 -21.01 7.26
CA ALA A 52 16.01 -20.06 7.97
C ALA A 52 16.12 -18.70 7.25
N GLU A 53 16.25 -18.69 5.92
CA GLU A 53 16.32 -17.46 5.12
C GLU A 53 14.97 -16.73 5.10
N LYS A 54 13.87 -17.48 5.01
CA LYS A 54 12.50 -16.94 5.16
C LYS A 54 12.32 -16.30 6.53
N GLN A 55 12.77 -16.96 7.59
CA GLN A 55 12.72 -16.39 8.94
C GLN A 55 13.57 -15.13 9.06
N LYS A 56 14.80 -15.11 8.50
CA LYS A 56 15.68 -13.94 8.56
C LYS A 56 15.05 -12.71 7.89
N THR A 57 14.54 -12.86 6.67
CA THR A 57 13.88 -11.76 5.95
C THR A 57 12.63 -11.26 6.67
N PHE A 58 11.89 -12.15 7.33
CA PHE A 58 10.77 -11.78 8.19
C PHE A 58 11.22 -10.98 9.41
N VAL A 59 12.25 -11.44 10.13
CA VAL A 59 12.82 -10.75 11.29
C VAL A 59 13.32 -9.35 10.93
N GLU A 60 13.98 -9.18 9.77
CA GLU A 60 14.40 -7.86 9.28
C GLU A 60 13.23 -6.87 9.13
N VAL A 61 12.10 -7.36 8.60
CA VAL A 61 10.87 -6.55 8.44
C VAL A 61 10.29 -6.21 9.82
N GLN A 62 10.17 -7.19 10.71
CA GLN A 62 9.69 -6.99 12.07
C GLN A 62 10.54 -5.95 12.81
N GLU A 63 11.87 -6.06 12.75
CA GLU A 63 12.78 -5.12 13.40
C GLU A 63 12.63 -3.69 12.87
N LYS A 64 12.52 -3.52 11.54
CA LYS A 64 12.31 -2.18 10.96
C LYS A 64 11.01 -1.54 11.47
N ILE A 65 9.94 -2.32 11.55
CA ILE A 65 8.64 -1.90 12.08
C ILE A 65 8.75 -1.54 13.57
N ARG A 66 9.38 -2.39 14.37
CA ARG A 66 9.55 -2.16 15.81
C ARG A 66 10.43 -0.95 16.12
N ARG A 67 11.51 -0.75 15.35
CA ARG A 67 12.37 0.45 15.46
C ARG A 67 11.58 1.72 15.17
N PHE A 68 10.74 1.72 14.13
CA PHE A 68 9.87 2.86 13.83
C PHE A 68 8.96 3.22 15.02
N PHE A 69 8.31 2.25 15.65
CA PHE A 69 7.45 2.52 16.81
C PHE A 69 8.21 2.95 18.07
N LYS A 70 9.45 2.48 18.25
CA LYS A 70 10.34 2.95 19.31
C LYS A 70 10.63 4.44 19.15
N GLU A 71 10.92 4.87 17.92
CA GLU A 71 11.27 6.26 17.60
C GLU A 71 10.04 7.18 17.61
N GLU A 72 8.90 6.76 17.07
CA GLU A 72 7.71 7.63 16.97
C GLU A 72 6.95 7.76 18.30
N ASN A 73 6.81 6.68 19.05
CA ASN A 73 5.95 6.63 20.24
C ASN A 73 6.73 6.51 21.56
N GLY A 74 8.06 6.45 21.53
CA GLY A 74 8.90 6.28 22.73
C GLY A 74 8.63 4.96 23.48
N MET A 75 7.97 3.99 22.84
CA MET A 75 7.69 2.69 23.42
C MET A 75 8.96 1.83 23.47
N ALA A 76 9.23 1.18 24.60
CA ALA A 76 10.33 0.23 24.71
C ALA A 76 10.06 -1.01 23.82
N LEU A 77 11.09 -1.46 23.09
CA LEU A 77 11.03 -2.64 22.21
C LEU A 77 10.58 -3.91 22.94
N GLU A 78 10.83 -3.96 24.25
CA GLU A 78 10.50 -5.09 25.12
C GLU A 78 8.99 -5.27 25.34
N ASN A 79 8.18 -4.23 25.12
CA ASN A 79 6.72 -4.29 25.26
C ASN A 79 6.01 -4.61 23.93
N LEU A 80 6.75 -4.78 22.83
CA LEU A 80 6.19 -5.06 21.51
C LEU A 80 6.19 -6.56 21.24
N CYS A 81 5.10 -7.21 21.65
CA CYS A 81 4.80 -8.59 21.30
C CYS A 81 4.03 -8.67 19.97
N ASP A 82 4.07 -9.83 19.32
CA ASP A 82 3.36 -10.10 18.06
C ASP A 82 1.84 -9.94 18.23
N ASP A 83 1.32 -10.25 19.43
CA ASP A 83 -0.10 -10.11 19.79
C ASP A 83 -0.49 -8.70 20.25
N THR A 84 0.44 -7.75 20.22
CA THR A 84 0.15 -6.36 20.63
C THR A 84 -0.97 -5.80 19.74
N PRO A 85 -2.06 -5.29 20.32
CA PRO A 85 -3.18 -4.80 19.52
C PRO A 85 -2.77 -3.61 18.67
N LEU A 86 -3.13 -3.58 17.39
CA LEU A 86 -2.83 -2.44 16.51
C LEU A 86 -3.39 -1.12 17.04
N GLN A 87 -4.43 -1.17 17.86
CA GLN A 87 -5.03 0.00 18.49
C GLN A 87 -4.10 0.68 19.48
N THR A 88 -3.19 -0.06 20.14
CA THR A 88 -2.20 0.51 21.06
C THR A 88 -1.09 1.19 20.29
N LEU A 89 -0.65 0.58 19.18
CA LEU A 89 0.35 1.15 18.27
C LEU A 89 -0.16 2.38 17.52
N PHE A 90 -1.44 2.37 17.17
CA PHE A 90 -2.12 3.43 16.43
C PHE A 90 -3.39 3.90 17.15
N PRO A 91 -3.25 4.84 18.10
CA PRO A 91 -4.36 5.37 18.88
C PRO A 91 -5.44 6.00 17.99
N TRP A 92 -6.72 5.83 18.34
CA TRP A 92 -7.86 6.31 17.55
C TRP A 92 -7.75 7.78 17.14
N LYS A 93 -7.31 8.66 18.07
CA LYS A 93 -7.23 10.11 17.85
C LYS A 93 -6.20 10.50 16.78
N SER A 94 -5.03 9.86 16.78
CA SER A 94 -3.91 10.16 15.88
C SER A 94 -3.78 9.18 14.71
N ARG A 95 -4.61 8.13 14.65
CA ARG A 95 -4.47 7.01 13.72
C ARG A 95 -4.24 7.41 12.28
N LYS A 96 -5.05 8.30 11.70
CA LYS A 96 -4.89 8.72 10.29
C LYS A 96 -3.52 9.34 10.02
N LYS A 97 -2.99 10.12 10.98
CA LYS A 97 -1.68 10.77 10.88
C LYS A 97 -0.54 9.77 11.11
N SER A 98 -0.62 8.95 12.15
CA SER A 98 0.39 7.91 12.43
C SER A 98 0.43 6.83 11.35
N TRP A 99 -0.72 6.44 10.78
CA TRP A 99 -0.82 5.51 9.65
C TRP A 99 -0.17 6.07 8.39
N ALA A 100 -0.37 7.37 8.11
CA ALA A 100 0.30 8.04 6.99
C ALA A 100 1.80 8.16 7.21
N ARG A 101 2.25 8.50 8.42
CA ARG A 101 3.67 8.58 8.77
C ARG A 101 4.37 7.22 8.69
N PHE A 102 3.74 6.18 9.24
CA PHE A 102 4.20 4.80 9.13
C PHE A 102 4.35 4.42 7.66
N LYS A 103 3.35 4.72 6.82
CA LYS A 103 3.42 4.47 5.38
C LYS A 103 4.64 5.13 4.74
N THR A 104 4.90 6.39 5.05
CA THR A 104 6.03 7.13 4.49
C THR A 104 7.38 6.62 5.01
N ALA A 105 7.48 6.23 6.29
CA ALA A 105 8.74 5.80 6.90
C ALA A 105 9.13 4.36 6.54
N THR A 106 8.14 3.47 6.41
CA THR A 106 8.38 2.06 6.06
C THR A 106 8.30 1.79 4.56
N SER A 107 7.93 2.79 3.75
CA SER A 107 7.63 2.69 2.32
C SER A 107 6.68 1.54 1.96
N THR A 108 5.84 1.12 2.92
CA THR A 108 4.88 0.03 2.72
C THR A 108 3.50 0.63 2.44
N PRO A 109 2.85 0.39 1.29
CA PRO A 109 1.51 0.84 1.01
C PRO A 109 0.55 0.03 1.85
N LEU A 110 0.13 0.67 2.93
CA LEU A 110 -0.90 0.14 3.80
C LEU A 110 -2.28 0.23 3.14
N PRO A 111 -3.20 -0.68 3.49
CA PRO A 111 -4.59 -0.59 3.06
C PRO A 111 -5.24 0.71 3.56
N LYS A 112 -6.27 1.15 2.84
CA LYS A 112 -7.06 2.33 3.22
C LYS A 112 -7.86 2.01 4.49
N LEU A 113 -7.94 3.00 5.39
CA LEU A 113 -8.77 2.92 6.59
C LEU A 113 -10.25 3.00 6.21
N HIS A 114 -11.10 2.23 6.88
CA HIS A 114 -12.54 2.23 6.64
C HIS A 114 -13.27 3.09 7.67
N ALA A 115 -14.50 3.48 7.36
CA ALA A 115 -15.39 4.11 8.34
C ALA A 115 -15.99 3.04 9.24
N PRO A 116 -16.13 3.29 10.55
CA PRO A 116 -16.82 2.36 11.45
C PRO A 116 -18.32 2.27 11.10
N GLU A 117 -18.88 1.07 11.18
CA GLU A 117 -20.29 0.82 10.85
C GLU A 117 -21.25 1.62 11.74
N SER A 118 -20.88 1.85 13.00
CA SER A 118 -21.68 2.63 13.96
C SER A 118 -21.92 4.08 13.52
N VAL A 119 -21.00 4.68 12.78
CA VAL A 119 -21.17 6.04 12.23
C VAL A 119 -22.22 6.03 11.11
N GLY A 120 -22.25 4.98 10.29
CA GLY A 120 -23.28 4.80 9.26
C GLY A 120 -24.67 4.71 9.86
N TRP A 121 -24.84 3.84 10.87
CA TRP A 121 -26.12 3.68 11.58
C TRP A 121 -26.54 4.93 12.35
N GLY A 122 -25.59 5.64 12.99
CA GLY A 122 -25.87 6.88 13.69
C GLY A 122 -26.33 8.02 12.77
N VAL A 123 -25.65 8.21 11.63
CA VAL A 123 -26.05 9.21 10.63
C VAL A 123 -27.39 8.84 10.01
N LEU A 124 -27.59 7.58 9.64
CA LEU A 124 -28.85 7.11 9.07
C LEU A 124 -30.02 7.28 10.06
N GLY A 125 -29.84 6.92 11.33
CA GLY A 125 -30.84 7.10 12.38
C GLY A 125 -31.18 8.57 12.62
N PHE A 126 -30.17 9.44 12.73
CA PHE A 126 -30.36 10.89 12.86
C PHE A 126 -31.10 11.46 11.65
N CYS A 127 -30.69 11.05 10.44
CA CYS A 127 -31.33 11.45 9.21
C CYS A 127 -32.82 11.09 9.23
N VAL A 128 -33.16 9.81 9.44
CA VAL A 128 -34.53 9.27 9.53
C VAL A 128 -35.37 10.05 10.54
N LEU A 129 -34.82 10.32 11.73
CA LEU A 129 -35.50 11.11 12.76
C LEU A 129 -35.79 12.54 12.29
N CYS A 130 -34.83 13.22 11.65
CA CYS A 130 -35.05 14.52 11.02
C CYS A 130 -36.11 14.46 9.91
N GLY A 131 -36.12 13.40 9.11
CA GLY A 131 -37.14 13.19 8.06
C GLY A 131 -38.55 13.07 8.62
N ILE A 132 -38.72 12.31 9.70
CA ILE A 132 -40.01 12.15 10.40
C ILE A 132 -40.48 13.48 10.99
N LEU A 133 -39.58 14.25 11.62
CA LEU A 133 -39.91 15.57 12.17
C LEU A 133 -40.32 16.58 11.08
N LEU A 134 -39.62 16.57 9.93
CA LEU A 134 -39.96 17.42 8.78
C LEU A 134 -41.29 17.01 8.12
N TYR A 135 -41.58 15.71 8.09
CA TYR A 135 -42.86 15.18 7.60
C TYR A 135 -44.04 15.66 8.45
N GLN A 136 -43.91 15.66 9.77
CA GLN A 136 -44.96 16.15 10.67
C GLN A 136 -45.19 17.68 10.58
N ALA A 137 -44.20 18.43 10.09
CA ALA A 137 -44.24 19.88 10.04
C ALA A 137 -44.72 20.48 8.69
N SER A 138 -44.91 19.67 7.64
CA SER A 138 -45.17 20.20 6.30
C SER A 138 -46.23 19.43 5.50
N GLU A 139 -47.17 20.15 4.86
CA GLU A 139 -48.22 19.55 4.00
C GLU A 139 -47.78 19.29 2.54
N ARG A 140 -46.55 19.66 2.16
CA ARG A 140 -46.03 19.49 0.78
C ARG A 140 -45.06 18.31 0.70
N LEU A 141 -45.55 17.19 0.19
CA LEU A 141 -44.94 15.88 0.38
C LEU A 141 -43.80 15.52 -0.59
N LEU A 142 -43.81 16.03 -1.83
CA LEU A 142 -42.95 15.48 -2.91
C LEU A 142 -41.61 16.21 -3.09
N SER A 143 -41.56 17.54 -2.91
CA SER A 143 -40.33 18.33 -3.15
C SER A 143 -39.31 18.25 -2.00
N PHE A 144 -39.77 18.04 -0.77
CA PHE A 144 -38.89 18.03 0.40
C PHE A 144 -38.22 16.67 0.63
N VAL A 145 -38.87 15.58 0.24
CA VAL A 145 -38.34 14.22 0.41
C VAL A 145 -37.11 14.00 -0.47
N SER A 146 -37.13 14.46 -1.73
CA SER A 146 -35.98 14.33 -2.64
C SER A 146 -34.78 15.16 -2.17
N VAL A 147 -35.01 16.39 -1.70
CA VAL A 147 -33.96 17.24 -1.12
C VAL A 147 -33.38 16.59 0.14
N TRP A 148 -34.23 16.09 1.05
CA TRP A 148 -33.79 15.38 2.25
C TRP A 148 -32.95 14.14 1.90
N LEU A 149 -33.39 13.28 0.96
CA LEU A 149 -32.60 12.13 0.51
C LEU A 149 -31.22 12.50 -0.06
N LEU A 150 -31.11 13.63 -0.76
CA LEU A 150 -29.82 14.13 -1.23
C LEU A 150 -28.92 14.58 -0.06
N PHE A 151 -29.46 15.31 0.92
CA PHE A 151 -28.70 15.73 2.10
C PHE A 151 -28.25 14.55 2.97
N THR A 152 -29.06 13.51 3.10
CA THR A 152 -28.71 12.30 3.87
C THR A 152 -27.60 11.52 3.16
N GLY A 153 -27.67 11.39 1.82
CA GLY A 153 -26.61 10.78 1.01
C GLY A 153 -25.28 11.53 1.08
N ILE A 154 -25.31 12.86 0.96
CA ILE A 154 -24.12 13.70 1.12
C ILE A 154 -23.57 13.59 2.55
N GLY A 155 -24.45 13.63 3.56
CA GLY A 155 -24.08 13.48 4.96
C GLY A 155 -23.40 12.14 5.26
N LEU A 156 -23.92 11.03 4.71
CA LEU A 156 -23.34 9.70 4.84
C LEU A 156 -21.94 9.63 4.19
N SER A 157 -21.77 10.22 3.01
CA SER A 157 -20.48 10.25 2.29
C SER A 157 -19.40 11.06 3.02
N ILE A 158 -19.77 12.24 3.54
CA ILE A 158 -18.88 13.07 4.34
C ILE A 158 -18.52 12.34 5.64
N ALA A 159 -19.51 11.77 6.33
CA ALA A 159 -19.27 11.01 7.56
C ALA A 159 -18.35 9.81 7.33
N ALA A 160 -18.52 9.07 6.22
CA ALA A 160 -17.64 7.97 5.85
C ALA A 160 -16.19 8.45 5.63
N SER A 161 -16.00 9.58 4.94
CA SER A 161 -14.67 10.12 4.62
C SER A 161 -13.95 10.71 5.85
N VAL A 162 -14.68 11.37 6.75
CA VAL A 162 -14.15 12.02 7.95
C VAL A 162 -13.90 11.01 9.07
N CYS A 163 -14.72 9.96 9.15
CA CYS A 163 -14.63 8.93 10.18
C CYS A 163 -13.85 7.68 9.72
N ALA A 164 -13.21 7.71 8.54
CA ALA A 164 -12.32 6.65 8.06
C ALA A 164 -11.08 6.48 8.96
N ARG A 165 -11.26 5.70 10.03
CA ARG A 165 -10.27 5.45 11.08
C ARG A 165 -10.29 3.99 11.57
N SER A 166 -11.19 3.12 11.12
CA SER A 166 -11.13 1.70 11.47
C SER A 166 -10.15 0.96 10.58
N PHE A 167 -9.52 -0.07 11.13
CA PHE A 167 -8.71 -0.99 10.33
C PHE A 167 -9.59 -1.88 9.45
N PRO A 168 -9.05 -2.43 8.35
CA PRO A 168 -9.74 -3.44 7.56
C PRO A 168 -10.09 -4.69 8.40
N TYR A 169 -11.05 -5.47 7.93
CA TYR A 169 -11.42 -6.71 8.60
C TYR A 169 -10.22 -7.67 8.69
N GLY A 170 -10.03 -8.28 9.87
CA GLY A 170 -8.91 -9.19 10.13
C GLY A 170 -7.60 -8.54 10.57
N TRP A 171 -7.56 -7.22 10.78
CA TRP A 171 -6.38 -6.50 11.27
C TRP A 171 -6.52 -6.19 12.75
N ASN A 172 -5.92 -7.02 13.61
CA ASN A 172 -6.04 -6.87 15.06
C ASN A 172 -4.69 -6.69 15.74
N THR A 173 -3.64 -7.36 15.27
CA THR A 173 -2.36 -7.45 15.99
C THR A 173 -1.17 -6.91 15.17
N LEU A 174 -0.06 -6.66 15.86
CA LEU A 174 1.22 -6.33 15.22
C LEU A 174 1.64 -7.42 14.23
N SER A 175 1.40 -8.69 14.54
CA SER A 175 1.67 -9.82 13.64
C SER A 175 0.97 -9.66 12.29
N ASP A 176 -0.28 -9.19 12.26
CA ASP A 176 -1.03 -8.99 11.01
C ASP A 176 -0.37 -7.92 10.13
N LEU A 177 0.10 -6.83 10.77
CA LEU A 177 0.85 -5.76 10.10
C LEU A 177 2.20 -6.24 9.59
N GLU A 178 2.96 -6.99 10.41
CA GLU A 178 4.27 -7.53 10.05
C GLU A 178 4.15 -8.54 8.89
N LYS A 179 3.16 -9.44 8.93
CA LYS A 179 2.85 -10.38 7.84
C LYS A 179 2.49 -9.66 6.56
N TYR A 180 1.66 -8.61 6.64
CA TYR A 180 1.30 -7.81 5.48
C TYR A 180 2.53 -7.10 4.90
N ALA A 181 3.34 -6.47 5.74
CA ALA A 181 4.53 -5.76 5.31
C ALA A 181 5.57 -6.69 4.68
N TRP A 182 5.74 -7.90 5.23
CA TRP A 182 6.61 -8.92 4.65
C TRP A 182 6.09 -9.40 3.29
N LYS A 183 4.79 -9.74 3.20
CA LYS A 183 4.15 -10.09 1.93
C LYS A 183 4.32 -8.97 0.90
N PHE A 184 4.18 -7.73 1.33
CA PHE A 184 4.30 -6.57 0.47
C PHE A 184 5.74 -6.31 0.00
N LYS A 185 6.74 -6.40 0.89
CA LYS A 185 8.16 -6.24 0.55
C LYS A 185 8.57 -7.14 -0.62
N ASN A 186 7.95 -8.31 -0.72
CA ASN A 186 8.19 -9.29 -1.77
C ASN A 186 7.39 -9.04 -3.07
N ASP A 187 6.30 -8.26 -3.01
CA ASP A 187 5.45 -7.96 -4.16
C ASP A 187 5.72 -6.56 -4.79
N ASP A 188 6.52 -5.67 -4.16
CA ASP A 188 6.77 -4.28 -4.61
C ASP A 188 7.91 -4.08 -5.61
N LEU A 189 7.93 -4.91 -6.64
CA LEU A 189 8.96 -4.84 -7.68
C LEU A 189 8.83 -3.60 -8.58
N TRP A 190 7.61 -3.08 -8.76
CA TRP A 190 7.33 -2.06 -9.79
C TRP A 190 7.98 -0.70 -9.50
N PRO A 191 7.84 -0.09 -8.31
CA PRO A 191 8.48 1.19 -8.02
C PRO A 191 10.01 1.08 -8.03
N ALA A 192 10.55 -0.02 -7.53
CA ALA A 192 12.00 -0.26 -7.55
C ALA A 192 12.54 -0.39 -8.98
N LEU A 193 11.81 -1.08 -9.87
CA LEU A 193 12.17 -1.15 -11.29
C LEU A 193 12.08 0.22 -11.97
N GLN A 194 11.05 1.02 -11.68
CA GLN A 194 10.92 2.38 -12.21
C GLN A 194 12.08 3.28 -11.76
N GLU A 195 12.46 3.22 -10.49
CA GLU A 195 13.59 3.97 -9.94
C GLU A 195 14.89 3.63 -10.67
N ILE A 196 15.20 2.35 -10.86
CA ILE A 196 16.40 1.90 -11.57
C ILE A 196 16.38 2.38 -13.02
N ILE A 197 15.27 2.23 -13.74
CA ILE A 197 15.20 2.64 -15.15
C ILE A 197 15.35 4.16 -15.30
N VAL A 198 14.73 4.94 -14.40
CA VAL A 198 14.85 6.41 -14.39
C VAL A 198 16.28 6.83 -14.10
N GLU A 199 16.95 6.19 -13.15
CA GLU A 199 18.33 6.50 -12.78
C GLU A 199 19.33 6.13 -13.90
N GLN A 200 19.14 4.99 -14.55
CA GLN A 200 20.09 4.48 -15.56
C GLN A 200 19.89 5.12 -16.94
N LEU A 201 18.65 5.41 -17.34
CA LEU A 201 18.34 5.97 -18.67
C LEU A 201 18.08 7.49 -18.65
N ASP A 202 18.16 8.15 -17.49
CA ASP A 202 17.88 9.59 -17.30
C ASP A 202 16.52 10.03 -17.91
N VAL A 203 15.49 9.20 -17.73
CA VAL A 203 14.13 9.42 -18.26
C VAL A 203 13.15 9.86 -17.18
N ASN A 204 12.02 10.45 -17.57
CA ASN A 204 10.98 10.82 -16.60
C ASN A 204 10.16 9.60 -16.15
N VAL A 205 9.76 9.55 -14.87
CA VAL A 205 8.95 8.47 -14.28
C VAL A 205 7.66 8.20 -15.07
N GLU A 206 7.04 9.24 -15.64
CA GLU A 206 5.79 9.15 -16.42
C GLU A 206 5.96 8.38 -17.73
N GLN A 207 7.17 8.32 -18.28
CA GLN A 207 7.48 7.59 -19.52
C GLN A 207 7.67 6.09 -19.26
N VAL A 208 8.04 5.71 -18.03
CA VAL A 208 8.29 4.32 -17.63
C VAL A 208 6.96 3.61 -17.34
N THR A 209 6.27 3.27 -18.42
CA THR A 209 5.04 2.47 -18.43
C THR A 209 5.35 1.00 -18.73
N ARG A 210 4.41 0.08 -18.44
CA ARG A 210 4.66 -1.37 -18.67
C ARG A 210 4.82 -1.69 -20.15
N GLU A 211 4.17 -0.91 -21.00
CA GLU A 211 4.14 -1.07 -22.44
C GLU A 211 5.32 -0.38 -23.14
N ALA A 212 6.05 0.49 -22.42
CA ALA A 212 7.19 1.22 -22.96
C ALA A 212 8.28 0.25 -23.43
N ARG A 213 8.72 0.42 -24.68
CA ARG A 213 9.82 -0.34 -25.26
C ARG A 213 11.14 0.32 -24.89
N LEU A 214 12.05 -0.47 -24.33
CA LEU A 214 13.33 0.00 -23.82
C LEU A 214 14.13 0.76 -24.90
N VAL A 215 14.26 0.16 -26.10
CA VAL A 215 15.04 0.76 -27.20
C VAL A 215 14.28 1.90 -27.90
N LYS A 216 13.00 1.68 -28.23
CA LYS A 216 12.26 2.62 -29.10
C LYS A 216 11.70 3.83 -28.37
N ASP A 217 11.24 3.63 -27.14
CA ASP A 217 10.45 4.64 -26.42
C ASP A 217 11.27 5.27 -25.27
N LEU A 218 12.25 4.54 -24.71
CA LEU A 218 13.14 5.04 -23.65
C LEU A 218 14.57 5.33 -24.12
N GLY A 219 14.88 5.09 -25.40
CA GLY A 219 16.18 5.48 -25.99
C GLY A 219 17.37 4.62 -25.55
N MET A 220 17.13 3.44 -24.99
CA MET A 220 18.20 2.49 -24.65
C MET A 220 18.92 2.03 -25.93
N ASP A 221 20.18 2.44 -26.12
CA ASP A 221 20.98 2.07 -27.29
C ASP A 221 21.65 0.69 -27.18
#